data_AF-A0A929YVM7-F1
#
_entry.id   AF-A0A929YVM7-F1
#
_cell.length_a   1.000
_cell.length_b   1.000
_cell.length_c   1.000
_cell.angle_alpha   90.00
_cell.angle_beta   90.00
_cell.angle_gamma   90.00
#
_symmetry.space_group_name_H-M   'P 1'
#
loop_
_entity.id
_entity.type
_entity.pdbx_description
1 polymer ?
#
loop_
_entity_poly.entity_id
_entity_poly.type
_entity_poly.pdbx_seq_one_letter_code
_entity_poly.pdbx_strand_id
1 'polypeptide(L)'
;MVKKKFWTVALCSGLVAVTALAGCGQAGTNGSTKEKSGEASGVVSSAVASQTAGAAASEEGAASGSDQEKADQVAKLIDAIYVQERTDQTDAQCEEAKKGWDALTDKQKSLVEGEHADPEYFGRDTGDASADNPLSQDGIGKKELLVVSFGTSFNNSRVADIGGIEKALQQAFPDWSVRRAFTAQIIINHIQARDQEKIDNMDQALERAVKNGVKELVVQPTHLMHGAEYDELVSAVDKYKDKFQSVKVAEPLLGEVGKSDTQVNPDKKRVCEAIVKAALSDGKYSSLKEAQKAGVAFVFMGHGTSHTANITYNQMQAQMKDLG
;
A
#
# COMPACT_ATOMS: atom_id res chain seq x y z
N MET A 1 -37.34 6.07 -26.44
CA MET A 1 -36.77 5.31 -25.29
C MET A 1 -35.32 4.98 -25.60
N VAL A 2 -34.37 5.32 -24.71
CA VAL A 2 -32.94 4.97 -24.88
C VAL A 2 -32.60 3.86 -23.89
N LYS A 3 -32.10 2.72 -24.38
CA LYS A 3 -31.65 1.61 -23.53
C LYS A 3 -30.20 1.86 -23.09
N LYS A 4 -29.99 2.32 -21.85
CA LYS A 4 -28.67 2.28 -21.22
C LYS A 4 -28.29 0.83 -20.92
N LYS A 5 -27.08 0.41 -21.31
CA LYS A 5 -26.47 -0.84 -20.82
C LYS A 5 -25.77 -0.55 -19.49
N PHE A 6 -26.06 -1.32 -18.45
CA PHE A 6 -25.21 -1.38 -17.27
C PHE A 6 -24.00 -2.27 -17.57
N TRP A 7 -22.84 -1.93 -17.01
CA TRP A 7 -21.70 -2.83 -16.88
C TRP A 7 -21.54 -3.14 -15.39
N THR A 8 -21.45 -4.42 -15.04
CA THR A 8 -21.17 -4.87 -13.66
C THR A 8 -19.70 -5.20 -13.57
N VAL A 9 -18.94 -4.43 -12.80
CA VAL A 9 -17.57 -4.80 -12.41
C VAL A 9 -17.67 -5.77 -11.24
N ALA A 10 -17.06 -6.95 -11.36
CA ALA A 10 -16.98 -7.92 -10.29
C ALA A 10 -15.69 -7.67 -9.47
N LEU A 11 -15.83 -7.35 -8.18
CA LEU A 11 -14.70 -7.37 -7.25
C LEU A 11 -14.40 -8.81 -6.82
N CYS A 12 -13.32 -9.39 -7.34
CA CYS A 12 -12.78 -10.63 -6.81
C CYS A 12 -12.14 -10.37 -5.44
N SER A 13 -12.82 -10.79 -4.37
CA SER A 13 -12.30 -10.69 -3.00
C SER A 13 -11.29 -11.82 -2.74
N GLY A 14 -10.00 -11.52 -2.78
CA GLY A 14 -8.94 -12.48 -2.49
C GLY A 14 -8.96 -12.93 -1.03
N LEU A 15 -9.29 -14.20 -0.79
CA LEU A 15 -9.42 -14.76 0.56
C LEU A 15 -8.13 -15.50 0.94
N VAL A 16 -7.21 -14.83 1.65
CA VAL A 16 -5.93 -15.42 2.09
C VAL A 16 -6.18 -16.46 3.18
N ALA A 17 -6.06 -17.74 2.81
CA ALA A 17 -6.21 -18.86 3.74
C ALA A 17 -4.86 -19.21 4.38
N VAL A 18 -4.68 -18.84 5.65
CA VAL A 18 -3.48 -19.18 6.43
C VAL A 18 -3.51 -20.67 6.81
N THR A 19 -2.71 -21.49 6.14
CA THR A 19 -2.53 -22.91 6.44
C THR A 19 -1.29 -23.15 7.28
N ALA A 20 -1.50 -23.42 8.58
CA ALA A 20 -0.40 -23.76 9.49
C ALA A 20 0.18 -25.16 9.19
N LEU A 21 1.47 -25.21 8.84
CA LEU A 21 2.20 -26.46 8.61
C LEU A 21 2.66 -27.10 9.93
N ALA A 22 1.86 -28.02 10.46
CA ALA A 22 2.29 -28.96 11.49
C ALA A 22 2.72 -30.29 10.83
N GLY A 23 4.02 -30.60 10.82
CA GLY A 23 4.57 -31.79 10.17
C GLY A 23 4.86 -32.94 11.15
N CYS A 24 4.48 -34.17 10.78
CA CYS A 24 5.01 -35.43 11.34
C CYS A 24 4.55 -36.67 10.53
N GLY A 25 5.40 -37.71 10.38
CA GLY A 25 4.92 -39.10 10.51
C GLY A 25 4.53 -39.99 9.30
N GLN A 26 5.28 -39.96 8.19
CA GLN A 26 5.88 -41.17 7.55
C GLN A 26 5.08 -42.51 7.29
N ALA A 27 5.08 -42.94 6.01
CA ALA A 27 5.08 -44.33 5.45
C ALA A 27 3.78 -45.16 5.18
N GLY A 28 3.82 -45.94 4.07
CA GLY A 28 2.87 -47.00 3.67
C GLY A 28 2.22 -46.81 2.27
N THR A 29 2.86 -47.10 1.11
CA THR A 29 3.08 -48.40 0.39
C THR A 29 1.85 -49.09 -0.25
N ASN A 30 1.93 -49.34 -1.58
CA ASN A 30 1.07 -50.18 -2.45
C ASN A 30 -0.39 -49.71 -2.72
N GLY A 31 -1.01 -49.96 -3.90
CA GLY A 31 -0.47 -50.47 -5.18
C GLY A 31 -1.53 -50.92 -6.22
N SER A 32 -1.16 -50.85 -7.51
CA SER A 32 -1.69 -51.61 -8.68
C SER A 32 -3.12 -51.39 -9.26
N THR A 33 -3.17 -50.81 -10.48
CA THR A 33 -3.93 -51.26 -11.70
C THR A 33 -5.44 -51.62 -11.69
N LYS A 34 -6.25 -51.01 -12.60
CA LYS A 34 -6.67 -51.52 -13.95
C LYS A 34 -8.11 -51.15 -14.42
N GLU A 35 -8.19 -50.54 -15.62
CA GLU A 35 -9.23 -50.56 -16.69
C GLU A 35 -10.77 -50.72 -16.48
N LYS A 36 -11.49 -49.75 -17.08
CA LYS A 36 -12.64 -49.84 -18.04
C LYS A 36 -13.92 -50.68 -17.77
N SER A 37 -15.03 -49.96 -17.72
CA SER A 37 -16.21 -50.10 -18.62
C SER A 37 -16.80 -48.68 -18.88
N GLY A 38 -17.58 -48.37 -19.92
CA GLY A 38 -19.00 -48.73 -20.16
C GLY A 38 -19.93 -47.75 -19.41
N GLU A 39 -20.88 -47.00 -19.99
CA GLU A 39 -21.49 -46.99 -21.34
C GLU A 39 -21.80 -45.55 -21.83
N ALA A 40 -22.53 -45.38 -22.95
CA ALA A 40 -22.72 -44.09 -23.63
C ALA A 40 -24.19 -43.80 -24.04
N SER A 41 -24.57 -42.51 -24.07
CA SER A 41 -25.70 -41.95 -24.83
C SER A 41 -25.59 -40.41 -24.86
N GLY A 42 -25.83 -39.66 -25.95
CA GLY A 42 -26.02 -40.03 -27.36
C GLY A 42 -26.96 -39.06 -28.13
N VAL A 43 -26.66 -38.78 -29.43
CA VAL A 43 -27.62 -38.34 -30.51
C VAL A 43 -28.27 -36.93 -30.33
N VAL A 44 -28.27 -35.90 -31.22
CA VAL A 44 -27.82 -35.52 -32.61
C VAL A 44 -27.91 -33.96 -32.71
N SER A 45 -27.59 -33.19 -33.78
CA SER A 45 -26.58 -33.19 -34.89
C SER A 45 -26.80 -31.92 -35.76
N SER A 46 -26.10 -31.77 -36.90
CA SER A 46 -26.12 -30.67 -37.92
C SER A 46 -25.58 -29.29 -37.47
N ALA A 47 -24.73 -28.53 -38.19
CA ALA A 47 -24.37 -28.36 -39.63
C ALA A 47 -25.36 -27.43 -40.41
N VAL A 48 -24.96 -26.59 -41.38
CA VAL A 48 -23.73 -26.51 -42.21
C VAL A 48 -23.46 -25.05 -42.73
N ALA A 49 -22.25 -24.78 -43.25
CA ALA A 49 -21.93 -23.81 -44.35
C ALA A 49 -22.09 -22.28 -44.09
N SER A 50 -21.34 -21.35 -44.74
CA SER A 50 -20.11 -21.41 -45.55
C SER A 50 -19.30 -20.09 -45.52
N GLN A 51 -18.09 -20.15 -46.09
CA GLN A 51 -17.03 -19.15 -46.35
C GLN A 51 -17.45 -17.71 -46.73
N THR A 52 -16.62 -16.72 -46.37
CA THR A 52 -15.79 -15.91 -47.32
C THR A 52 -14.72 -15.13 -46.54
N ALA A 53 -13.59 -14.78 -47.17
CA ALA A 53 -12.41 -14.21 -46.53
C ALA A 53 -12.45 -12.67 -46.34
N GLY A 54 -11.67 -12.19 -45.38
CA GLY A 54 -11.32 -10.77 -45.21
C GLY A 54 -10.05 -10.65 -44.36
N ALA A 55 -8.90 -10.42 -45.00
CA ALA A 55 -7.62 -10.36 -44.31
C ALA A 55 -7.37 -8.98 -43.70
N ALA A 56 -7.15 -8.93 -42.38
CA ALA A 56 -6.53 -7.82 -41.68
C ALA A 56 -5.39 -8.41 -40.85
N ALA A 57 -4.17 -7.90 -41.05
CA ALA A 57 -3.01 -8.37 -40.29
C ALA A 57 -2.97 -7.66 -38.93
N SER A 58 -3.28 -8.39 -37.86
CA SER A 58 -2.85 -8.05 -36.51
C SER A 58 -1.47 -8.65 -36.27
N GLU A 59 -0.45 -7.81 -36.07
CA GLU A 59 0.85 -8.27 -35.57
C GLU A 59 0.78 -8.55 -34.06
N GLU A 60 -0.07 -9.50 -33.66
CA GLU A 60 0.05 -10.20 -32.38
C GLU A 60 1.26 -11.14 -32.46
N GLY A 61 2.45 -10.53 -32.41
CA GLY A 61 3.73 -11.20 -32.48
C GLY A 61 3.97 -12.05 -31.25
N ALA A 62 3.46 -13.28 -31.28
CA ALA A 62 3.56 -14.29 -30.23
C ALA A 62 4.94 -14.25 -29.54
N ALA A 63 4.93 -14.30 -28.19
CA ALA A 63 6.15 -14.25 -27.42
C ALA A 63 7.10 -15.37 -27.87
N SER A 64 8.35 -15.01 -28.19
CA SER A 64 9.39 -16.02 -28.30
C SER A 64 9.68 -16.54 -26.89
N GLY A 65 10.10 -17.80 -26.74
CA GLY A 65 10.42 -18.35 -25.41
C GLY A 65 11.41 -17.45 -24.64
N SER A 66 12.40 -16.92 -25.36
CA SER A 66 13.42 -16.01 -24.80
C SER A 66 12.91 -14.59 -24.45
N ASP A 67 11.75 -14.17 -24.95
CA ASP A 67 11.09 -12.95 -24.45
C ASP A 67 10.46 -13.21 -23.07
N GLN A 68 9.70 -14.31 -22.96
CA GLN A 68 9.02 -14.69 -21.71
C GLN A 68 10.04 -15.06 -20.62
N GLU A 69 11.06 -15.86 -20.95
CA GLU A 69 12.14 -16.25 -20.02
C GLU A 69 12.81 -15.05 -19.33
N LYS A 70 12.89 -13.89 -20.01
CA LYS A 70 13.45 -12.65 -19.43
C LYS A 70 12.43 -11.92 -18.56
N ALA A 71 11.18 -11.83 -19.00
CA ALA A 71 10.11 -11.26 -18.20
C ALA A 71 9.92 -12.05 -16.89
N ASP A 72 9.90 -13.38 -16.97
CA ASP A 72 9.87 -14.33 -15.86
C ASP A 72 11.06 -14.21 -14.90
N GLN A 73 12.23 -13.78 -15.37
CA GLN A 73 13.41 -13.54 -14.52
C GLN A 73 13.26 -12.22 -13.76
N VAL A 74 12.80 -11.15 -14.42
CA VAL A 74 12.57 -9.85 -13.79
C VAL A 74 11.39 -9.87 -12.83
N ALA A 75 10.32 -10.61 -13.15
CA ALA A 75 9.19 -10.84 -12.24
C ALA A 75 9.68 -11.42 -10.90
N LYS A 76 10.53 -12.45 -10.93
CA LYS A 76 11.11 -13.07 -9.73
C LYS A 76 12.02 -12.12 -8.94
N LEU A 77 12.74 -11.20 -9.61
CA LEU A 77 13.54 -10.18 -8.93
C LEU A 77 12.66 -9.11 -8.25
N ILE A 78 11.52 -8.75 -8.86
CA ILE A 78 10.53 -7.84 -8.27
C ILE A 78 9.83 -8.51 -7.08
N ASP A 79 9.35 -9.74 -7.23
CA ASP A 79 8.71 -10.48 -6.14
C ASP A 79 9.69 -10.68 -4.96
N ALA A 80 11.00 -10.90 -5.24
CA ALA A 80 12.03 -11.03 -4.22
C ALA A 80 12.36 -9.74 -3.42
N ILE A 81 11.96 -8.55 -3.89
CA ILE A 81 12.05 -7.30 -3.11
C ILE A 81 10.72 -6.92 -2.44
N TYR A 82 9.63 -7.62 -2.71
CA TYR A 82 8.33 -7.41 -2.05
C TYR A 82 8.30 -8.14 -0.69
N VAL A 83 9.15 -7.70 0.23
CA VAL A 83 9.29 -8.26 1.58
C VAL A 83 9.07 -7.21 2.67
N GLN A 84 8.46 -7.62 3.78
CA GLN A 84 8.23 -6.74 4.94
C GLN A 84 9.46 -6.63 5.87
N GLU A 85 10.36 -7.62 5.84
CA GLU A 85 11.61 -7.59 6.60
C GLU A 85 12.78 -7.16 5.71
N ARG A 86 13.64 -6.27 6.23
CA ARG A 86 14.87 -5.81 5.57
C ARG A 86 16.04 -6.70 5.98
N THR A 87 16.92 -7.01 5.03
CA THR A 87 18.16 -7.76 5.26
C THR A 87 19.36 -7.03 4.67
N ASP A 88 20.57 -7.51 4.98
CA ASP A 88 21.82 -7.02 4.38
C ASP A 88 21.85 -7.15 2.84
N GLN A 89 21.01 -8.02 2.26
CA GLN A 89 20.93 -8.22 0.81
C GLN A 89 19.96 -7.26 0.12
N THR A 90 19.03 -6.63 0.86
CA THR A 90 17.93 -5.84 0.28
C THR A 90 18.42 -4.71 -0.63
N ASP A 91 19.54 -4.06 -0.31
CA ASP A 91 20.13 -3.01 -1.17
C ASP A 91 20.57 -3.55 -2.54
N ALA A 92 21.22 -4.72 -2.57
CA ALA A 92 21.67 -5.36 -3.81
C ALA A 92 20.50 -5.92 -4.62
N GLN A 93 19.50 -6.51 -3.95
CA GLN A 93 18.28 -7.01 -4.61
C GLN A 93 17.48 -5.87 -5.28
N CYS A 94 17.40 -4.70 -4.64
CA CYS A 94 16.75 -3.52 -5.23
C CYS A 94 17.48 -3.02 -6.49
N GLU A 95 18.83 -2.98 -6.47
CA GLU A 95 19.62 -2.63 -7.64
C GLU A 95 19.47 -3.67 -8.77
N GLU A 96 19.52 -4.97 -8.43
CA GLU A 96 19.39 -6.06 -9.40
C GLU A 96 18.01 -6.08 -10.06
N ALA A 97 16.93 -5.92 -9.30
CA ALA A 97 15.56 -5.87 -9.82
C ALA A 97 15.37 -4.70 -10.81
N LYS A 98 15.84 -3.50 -10.45
CA LYS A 98 15.77 -2.33 -11.35
C LYS A 98 16.62 -2.51 -12.61
N LYS A 99 17.84 -3.02 -12.46
CA LYS A 99 18.77 -3.28 -13.56
C LYS A 99 18.25 -4.36 -14.52
N GLY A 100 17.58 -5.39 -13.99
CA GLY A 100 16.88 -6.39 -14.79
C GLY A 100 15.75 -5.78 -15.61
N TRP A 101 14.90 -4.96 -14.98
CA TRP A 101 13.81 -4.24 -15.64
C TRP A 101 14.30 -3.29 -16.74
N ASP A 102 15.34 -2.51 -16.46
CA ASP A 102 15.90 -1.54 -17.42
C ASP A 102 16.58 -2.22 -18.62
N ALA A 103 16.95 -3.51 -18.49
CA ALA A 103 17.46 -4.34 -19.58
C ALA A 103 16.35 -4.98 -20.44
N LEU A 104 15.07 -4.89 -20.05
CA LEU A 104 13.96 -5.38 -20.85
C LEU A 104 13.59 -4.41 -21.99
N THR A 105 13.29 -4.97 -23.16
CA THR A 105 12.55 -4.24 -24.20
C THR A 105 11.09 -4.05 -23.76
N ASP A 106 10.38 -3.08 -24.33
CA ASP A 106 9.01 -2.78 -23.90
C ASP A 106 8.03 -3.94 -24.19
N LYS A 107 8.30 -4.75 -25.24
CA LYS A 107 7.61 -6.03 -25.48
C LYS A 107 7.81 -7.00 -24.30
N GLN A 108 9.01 -7.09 -23.76
CA GLN A 108 9.30 -7.96 -22.61
C GLN A 108 8.71 -7.41 -21.30
N LYS A 109 8.65 -6.08 -21.11
CA LYS A 109 7.93 -5.47 -19.98
C LYS A 109 6.43 -5.80 -20.01
N SER A 110 5.82 -5.78 -21.20
CA SER A 110 4.41 -6.20 -21.37
C SER A 110 4.12 -7.69 -21.09
N LEU A 111 5.15 -8.49 -20.80
CA LEU A 111 5.05 -9.91 -20.43
C LEU A 111 5.45 -10.18 -18.97
N VAL A 112 5.77 -9.14 -18.18
CA VAL A 112 6.13 -9.29 -16.75
C VAL A 112 4.87 -9.54 -15.93
N GLU A 113 4.73 -10.77 -15.44
CA GLU A 113 3.66 -11.21 -14.55
C GLU A 113 4.29 -12.05 -13.43
N GLY A 114 3.98 -11.71 -12.18
CA GLY A 114 4.48 -12.38 -10.97
C GLY A 114 3.42 -12.40 -9.86
N GLU A 115 3.82 -12.70 -8.62
CA GLU A 115 2.90 -12.59 -7.48
C GLU A 115 2.61 -11.12 -7.14
N HIS A 116 3.62 -10.26 -7.30
CA HIS A 116 3.58 -8.83 -7.04
C HIS A 116 4.18 -7.99 -8.18
N ALA A 117 4.83 -8.62 -9.17
CA ALA A 117 5.31 -7.98 -10.40
C ALA A 117 4.20 -7.77 -11.44
N ASP A 118 4.17 -6.57 -12.04
CA ASP A 118 3.22 -6.17 -13.09
C ASP A 118 3.89 -5.39 -14.26
N PRO A 119 3.29 -5.31 -15.46
CA PRO A 119 3.89 -4.66 -16.63
C PRO A 119 4.19 -3.16 -16.51
N GLU A 120 3.64 -2.47 -15.51
CA GLU A 120 3.98 -1.09 -15.19
C GLU A 120 4.75 -0.96 -13.87
N TYR A 121 5.15 -2.04 -13.18
CA TYR A 121 5.66 -2.01 -11.79
C TYR A 121 6.67 -0.88 -11.53
N PHE A 122 7.75 -0.81 -12.33
CA PHE A 122 8.69 0.33 -12.32
C PHE A 122 8.46 1.38 -13.43
N GLY A 123 7.48 1.15 -14.32
CA GLY A 123 7.17 2.04 -15.45
C GLY A 123 6.01 3.02 -15.23
N ARG A 124 5.24 2.84 -14.16
CA ARG A 124 4.03 3.61 -13.81
C ARG A 124 4.39 5.05 -13.47
N ASP A 125 3.75 6.02 -14.14
CA ASP A 125 3.89 7.43 -13.76
C ASP A 125 3.37 7.64 -12.33
N THR A 126 4.26 8.14 -11.48
CA THR A 126 4.01 8.42 -10.07
C THR A 126 4.30 9.87 -9.72
N GLY A 127 4.77 10.68 -10.67
CA GLY A 127 5.23 12.05 -10.45
C GLY A 127 6.74 12.20 -10.20
N ASP A 128 7.14 13.45 -10.00
CA ASP A 128 8.56 13.84 -9.86
C ASP A 128 9.12 13.48 -8.48
N ALA A 129 10.05 12.53 -8.44
CA ALA A 129 10.77 12.16 -7.22
C ALA A 129 11.68 13.30 -6.72
N SER A 130 12.20 14.16 -7.61
CA SER A 130 13.10 15.25 -7.24
C SER A 130 12.39 16.44 -6.57
N ALA A 131 11.06 16.44 -6.55
CA ALA A 131 10.24 17.38 -5.80
C ALA A 131 10.04 16.97 -4.32
N ASP A 132 10.49 15.78 -3.92
CA ASP A 132 10.45 15.31 -2.53
C ASP A 132 11.74 15.63 -1.77
N ASN A 133 11.69 15.43 -0.45
CA ASN A 133 12.86 15.41 0.42
C ASN A 133 12.69 14.22 1.37
N PRO A 134 13.58 13.21 1.34
CA PRO A 134 13.44 12.03 2.18
C PRO A 134 13.74 12.31 3.65
N LEU A 135 14.23 13.52 3.97
CA LEU A 135 14.62 14.00 5.30
C LEU A 135 15.69 13.16 6.02
N SER A 136 16.34 12.20 5.37
CA SER A 136 17.37 11.30 5.91
C SER A 136 18.72 11.98 6.27
N GLN A 137 18.75 13.30 6.48
CA GLN A 137 19.98 14.05 6.72
C GLN A 137 20.46 13.97 8.18
N ASP A 138 21.76 13.80 8.35
CA ASP A 138 22.45 13.92 9.64
C ASP A 138 22.58 15.40 10.10
N GLY A 139 23.26 15.64 11.22
CA GLY A 139 23.36 16.97 11.85
C GLY A 139 22.10 17.39 12.62
N ILE A 140 21.28 16.43 13.05
CA ILE A 140 19.91 16.60 13.55
C ILE A 140 19.82 17.46 14.84
N GLY A 141 20.89 17.50 15.64
CA GLY A 141 20.91 18.22 16.91
C GLY A 141 20.28 17.41 18.04
N LYS A 142 19.72 18.10 19.06
CA LYS A 142 19.24 17.44 20.31
C LYS A 142 17.75 17.12 20.33
N LYS A 143 16.96 17.71 19.44
CA LYS A 143 15.49 17.62 19.40
C LYS A 143 15.07 17.13 18.02
N GLU A 144 14.44 15.96 17.96
CA GLU A 144 13.96 15.36 16.72
C GLU A 144 12.46 15.10 16.79
N LEU A 145 11.75 15.49 15.72
CA LEU A 145 10.35 15.16 15.50
C LEU A 145 10.30 14.16 14.34
N LEU A 146 10.25 12.87 14.67
CA LEU A 146 10.23 11.78 13.71
C LEU A 146 8.78 11.55 13.24
N VAL A 147 8.48 11.96 12.02
CA VAL A 147 7.20 11.71 11.35
C VAL A 147 7.24 10.29 10.78
N VAL A 148 6.23 9.48 11.13
CA VAL A 148 6.17 8.07 10.74
C VAL A 148 4.90 7.79 9.97
N SER A 149 5.04 7.27 8.75
CA SER A 149 3.92 6.92 7.87
C SER A 149 4.00 5.46 7.44
N PHE A 150 2.89 4.89 6.97
CA PHE A 150 2.92 3.68 6.16
C PHE A 150 3.85 3.88 4.94
N GLY A 151 3.68 5.02 4.26
CA GLY A 151 4.45 5.44 3.09
C GLY A 151 3.64 5.37 1.80
N THR A 152 4.19 5.90 0.71
CA THR A 152 3.64 5.68 -0.64
C THR A 152 4.72 5.79 -1.71
N SER A 153 4.71 4.86 -2.67
CA SER A 153 5.56 4.91 -3.86
C SER A 153 5.04 5.87 -4.93
N PHE A 154 3.89 6.52 -4.73
CA PHE A 154 3.38 7.58 -5.61
C PHE A 154 3.99 8.94 -5.22
N ASN A 155 5.03 9.37 -5.93
CA ASN A 155 5.83 10.57 -5.64
C ASN A 155 4.98 11.84 -5.46
N ASN A 156 4.02 12.11 -6.35
CA ASN A 156 3.11 13.27 -6.23
C ASN A 156 2.31 13.27 -4.91
N SER A 157 1.84 12.10 -4.46
CA SER A 157 1.15 11.95 -3.16
C SER A 157 2.14 12.01 -2.00
N ARG A 158 3.34 11.41 -2.12
CA ARG A 158 4.40 11.52 -1.11
C ARG A 158 4.78 12.98 -0.84
N VAL A 159 4.92 13.80 -1.89
CA VAL A 159 5.26 15.23 -1.82
C VAL A 159 4.12 16.09 -1.25
N ALA A 160 2.88 15.79 -1.64
CA ALA A 160 1.69 16.58 -1.28
C ALA A 160 1.14 16.25 0.12
N ASP A 161 1.01 14.96 0.44
CA ASP A 161 0.32 14.48 1.64
C ASP A 161 1.31 14.34 2.81
N ILE A 162 2.26 13.40 2.69
CA ILE A 162 3.27 13.12 3.73
C ILE A 162 4.21 14.32 3.87
N GLY A 163 4.82 14.76 2.76
CA GLY A 163 5.64 15.96 2.69
C GLY A 163 4.88 17.23 3.07
N GLY A 164 3.55 17.28 2.89
CA GLY A 164 2.71 18.37 3.37
C GLY A 164 2.64 18.44 4.90
N ILE A 165 2.40 17.29 5.55
CA ILE A 165 2.40 17.15 7.02
C ILE A 165 3.78 17.51 7.59
N GLU A 166 4.86 17.00 6.99
CA GLU A 166 6.23 17.29 7.42
C GLU A 166 6.58 18.78 7.33
N LYS A 167 6.23 19.44 6.21
CA LYS A 167 6.43 20.89 6.02
C LYS A 167 5.63 21.71 7.02
N ALA A 168 4.40 21.30 7.34
CA ALA A 168 3.58 21.95 8.37
C ALA A 168 4.17 21.80 9.78
N LEU A 169 4.73 20.63 10.11
CA LEU A 169 5.41 20.38 11.38
C LEU A 169 6.72 21.16 11.50
N GLN A 170 7.51 21.28 10.42
CA GLN A 170 8.70 22.14 10.35
C GLN A 170 8.37 23.61 10.62
N GLN A 171 7.25 24.10 10.07
CA GLN A 171 6.78 25.48 10.28
C GLN A 171 6.24 25.71 11.70
N ALA A 172 5.59 24.72 12.30
CA ALA A 172 5.04 24.81 13.65
C ALA A 172 6.11 24.65 14.75
N PHE A 173 7.17 23.89 14.49
CA PHE A 173 8.21 23.52 15.46
C PHE A 173 9.63 23.79 14.95
N PRO A 174 10.02 25.05 14.65
CA PRO A 174 11.30 25.37 14.03
C PRO A 174 12.54 25.03 14.89
N ASP A 175 12.37 24.85 16.20
CA ASP A 175 13.43 24.38 17.13
C ASP A 175 13.62 22.85 17.11
N TRP A 176 12.84 22.12 16.31
CA TRP A 176 12.88 20.66 16.18
C TRP A 176 13.28 20.26 14.76
N SER A 177 14.28 19.38 14.65
CA SER A 177 14.60 18.76 13.37
C SER A 177 13.53 17.73 13.02
N VAL A 178 12.70 18.02 12.02
CA VAL A 178 11.73 17.04 11.50
C VAL A 178 12.46 15.98 10.66
N ARG A 179 12.14 14.71 10.87
CA ARG A 179 12.69 13.55 10.16
C ARG A 179 11.56 12.63 9.70
N ARG A 180 11.83 11.77 8.71
CA ARG A 180 10.86 10.83 8.12
C ARG A 180 11.30 9.39 8.40
N ALA A 181 10.35 8.51 8.71
CA ALA A 181 10.50 7.07 8.56
C ALA A 181 9.23 6.44 7.97
N PHE A 182 9.39 5.39 7.16
CA PHE A 182 8.25 4.57 6.71
C PHE A 182 8.22 3.22 7.44
N THR A 183 7.01 2.67 7.64
CA THR A 183 6.83 1.34 8.23
C THR A 183 6.74 0.23 7.17
N ALA A 184 6.16 0.50 5.99
CA ALA A 184 6.02 -0.51 4.94
C ALA A 184 7.33 -0.71 4.17
N GLN A 185 8.10 -1.75 4.52
CA GLN A 185 9.37 -2.04 3.87
C GLN A 185 9.22 -2.33 2.37
N ILE A 186 8.09 -2.90 1.94
CA ILE A 186 7.72 -3.06 0.52
C ILE A 186 7.72 -1.73 -0.26
N ILE A 187 7.29 -0.63 0.38
CA ILE A 187 7.26 0.71 -0.23
C ILE A 187 8.68 1.30 -0.27
N ILE A 188 9.46 1.13 0.81
CA ILE A 188 10.85 1.59 0.88
C ILE A 188 11.69 0.90 -0.19
N ASN A 189 11.58 -0.43 -0.32
CA ASN A 189 12.29 -1.22 -1.34
C ASN A 189 11.92 -0.76 -2.76
N HIS A 190 10.63 -0.51 -3.01
CA HIS A 190 10.15 -0.05 -4.31
C HIS A 190 10.70 1.35 -4.67
N ILE A 191 10.67 2.30 -3.74
CA ILE A 191 11.22 3.66 -3.94
C ILE A 191 12.74 3.59 -4.15
N GLN A 192 13.44 2.80 -3.33
CA GLN A 192 14.89 2.62 -3.46
C GLN A 192 15.28 1.98 -4.80
N ALA A 193 14.55 0.97 -5.27
CA ALA A 193 14.79 0.33 -6.56
C ALA A 193 14.45 1.27 -7.73
N ARG A 194 13.29 1.93 -7.70
CA ARG A 194 12.79 2.73 -8.83
C ARG A 194 13.44 4.11 -8.95
N ASP A 195 13.45 4.86 -7.85
CA ASP A 195 13.83 6.29 -7.80
C ASP A 195 15.27 6.50 -7.31
N GLN A 196 15.93 5.45 -6.82
CA GLN A 196 17.24 5.51 -6.13
C GLN A 196 17.24 6.32 -4.82
N GLU A 197 16.05 6.71 -4.32
CA GLU A 197 15.87 7.45 -3.07
C GLU A 197 15.88 6.51 -1.84
N LYS A 198 16.65 6.86 -0.80
CA LYS A 198 16.72 6.10 0.45
C LYS A 198 15.94 6.78 1.57
N ILE A 199 14.71 6.31 1.77
CA ILE A 199 13.89 6.60 2.96
C ILE A 199 14.26 5.57 4.04
N ASP A 200 14.53 6.04 5.25
CA ASP A 200 14.85 5.15 6.38
C ASP A 200 13.59 4.40 6.86
N ASN A 201 13.73 3.13 7.23
CA ASN A 201 12.72 2.42 8.03
C ASN A 201 12.82 2.80 9.52
N MET A 202 11.91 2.28 10.35
CA MET A 202 11.86 2.60 11.79
C MET A 202 13.18 2.36 12.53
N ASP A 203 13.83 1.20 12.37
CA ASP A 203 15.09 0.90 13.04
C ASP A 203 16.24 1.77 12.48
N GLN A 204 16.29 2.01 11.17
CA GLN A 204 17.28 2.90 10.54
C GLN A 204 17.17 4.34 11.04
N ALA A 205 15.95 4.88 11.15
CA ALA A 205 15.71 6.24 11.63
C ALA A 205 16.02 6.39 13.13
N LEU A 206 15.61 5.42 13.96
CA LEU A 206 15.91 5.41 15.40
C LEU A 206 17.42 5.27 15.65
N GLU A 207 18.12 4.42 14.88
CA GLU A 207 19.59 4.39 14.88
C GLU A 207 20.20 5.73 14.45
N ARG A 208 19.67 6.38 13.41
CA ARG A 208 20.15 7.69 12.94
C ARG A 208 19.99 8.76 14.02
N ALA A 209 18.85 8.83 14.69
CA ALA A 209 18.60 9.75 15.80
C ALA A 209 19.63 9.56 16.94
N VAL A 210 19.91 8.30 17.31
CA VAL A 210 20.93 7.96 18.32
C VAL A 210 22.34 8.36 17.86
N LYS A 211 22.73 8.02 16.62
CA LYS A 211 24.04 8.36 16.03
C LYS A 211 24.26 9.88 15.94
N ASN A 212 23.20 10.64 15.66
CA ASN A 212 23.22 12.11 15.63
C ASN A 212 23.16 12.77 17.02
N GLY A 213 23.05 11.99 18.09
CA GLY A 213 23.14 12.48 19.46
C GLY A 213 21.85 13.12 19.99
N VAL A 214 20.69 12.84 19.37
CA VAL A 214 19.37 13.32 19.80
C VAL A 214 19.10 12.95 21.27
N LYS A 215 18.37 13.80 21.98
CA LYS A 215 18.08 13.67 23.43
C LYS A 215 16.59 13.74 23.73
N GLU A 216 15.87 14.58 23.02
CA GLU A 216 14.41 14.65 23.07
C GLU A 216 13.86 14.14 21.72
N LEU A 217 13.16 13.01 21.73
CA LEU A 217 12.52 12.43 20.55
C LEU A 217 11.00 12.50 20.69
N VAL A 218 10.34 13.07 19.70
CA VAL A 218 8.87 13.03 19.53
C VAL A 218 8.57 12.27 18.25
N VAL A 219 7.86 11.15 18.37
CA VAL A 219 7.42 10.33 17.23
C VAL A 219 5.97 10.71 16.91
N GLN A 220 5.75 11.26 15.72
CA GLN A 220 4.43 11.66 15.22
C GLN A 220 3.98 10.70 14.12
N PRO A 221 3.13 9.70 14.44
CA PRO A 221 2.53 8.87 13.41
C PRO A 221 1.54 9.67 12.55
N THR A 222 1.47 9.35 11.25
CA THR A 222 0.39 9.77 10.34
C THR A 222 -0.68 8.69 10.17
N HIS A 223 -0.59 7.60 10.94
CA HIS A 223 -1.56 6.50 10.95
C HIS A 223 -2.94 6.99 11.44
N LEU A 224 -4.02 6.41 10.90
CA LEU A 224 -5.38 6.83 11.25
C LEU A 224 -5.81 6.39 12.65
N MET A 225 -5.36 5.24 13.15
CA MET A 225 -5.86 4.63 14.39
C MET A 225 -4.80 3.79 15.09
N HIS A 226 -5.10 3.34 16.31
CA HIS A 226 -4.35 2.31 17.04
C HIS A 226 -4.55 0.92 16.38
N GLY A 227 -4.02 0.77 15.16
CA GLY A 227 -3.92 -0.50 14.44
C GLY A 227 -2.61 -1.22 14.74
N ALA A 228 -2.44 -2.43 14.18
CA ALA A 228 -1.20 -3.21 14.33
C ALA A 228 0.06 -2.40 13.97
N GLU A 229 0.01 -1.60 12.89
CA GLU A 229 1.08 -0.68 12.47
C GLU A 229 1.50 0.33 13.55
N TYR A 230 0.56 0.77 14.40
CA TYR A 230 0.84 1.66 15.53
C TYR A 230 1.45 0.89 16.70
N ASP A 231 0.95 -0.31 17.00
CA ASP A 231 1.49 -1.18 18.05
C ASP A 231 2.92 -1.65 17.71
N GLU A 232 3.19 -1.92 16.44
CA GLU A 232 4.51 -2.24 15.89
C GLU A 232 5.46 -1.03 15.94
N LEU A 233 4.99 0.16 15.57
CA LEU A 233 5.72 1.43 15.71
C LEU A 233 6.11 1.68 17.18
N VAL A 234 5.17 1.56 18.12
CA VAL A 234 5.46 1.71 19.56
C VAL A 234 6.45 0.64 20.02
N SER A 235 6.28 -0.60 19.59
CA SER A 235 7.19 -1.71 19.91
C SER A 235 8.60 -1.52 19.33
N ALA A 236 8.74 -0.86 18.19
CA ALA A 236 10.04 -0.46 17.64
C ALA A 236 10.69 0.65 18.48
N VAL A 237 9.93 1.72 18.78
CA VAL A 237 10.41 2.85 19.60
C VAL A 237 10.83 2.40 21.00
N ASP A 238 10.12 1.44 21.60
CA ASP A 238 10.43 0.89 22.93
C ASP A 238 11.85 0.30 23.04
N LYS A 239 12.37 -0.31 21.96
CA LYS A 239 13.74 -0.87 21.90
C LYS A 239 14.84 0.18 22.11
N TYR A 240 14.55 1.46 21.83
CA TYR A 240 15.53 2.57 21.87
C TYR A 240 15.25 3.59 22.98
N LYS A 241 14.21 3.42 23.80
CA LYS A 241 13.81 4.41 24.83
C LYS A 241 14.92 4.76 25.83
N ASP A 242 15.87 3.87 26.09
CA ASP A 242 17.01 4.08 26.98
C ASP A 242 18.16 4.91 26.35
N LYS A 243 18.14 5.13 25.03
CA LYS A 243 19.17 5.88 24.29
C LYS A 243 18.94 7.39 24.32
N PHE A 244 17.72 7.82 24.64
CA PHE A 244 17.28 9.22 24.69
C PHE A 244 17.06 9.69 26.13
N GLN A 245 17.01 11.01 26.35
CA GLN A 245 16.66 11.60 27.66
C GLN A 245 15.14 11.69 27.85
N SER A 246 14.39 11.85 26.75
CA SER A 246 12.95 11.70 26.73
C SER A 246 12.48 11.18 25.37
N VAL A 247 11.49 10.28 25.39
CA VAL A 247 10.75 9.85 24.21
C VAL A 247 9.26 10.09 24.43
N LYS A 248 8.58 10.58 23.40
CA LYS A 248 7.11 10.65 23.32
C LYS A 248 6.67 10.04 21.99
N VAL A 249 5.57 9.30 22.01
CA VAL A 249 4.82 8.92 20.80
C VAL A 249 3.50 9.68 20.88
N ALA A 250 3.08 10.31 19.79
CA ALA A 250 1.80 11.00 19.71
C ALA A 250 0.66 10.03 19.36
N GLU A 251 -0.58 10.42 19.68
CA GLU A 251 -1.77 9.70 19.27
C GLU A 251 -1.90 9.67 17.73
N PRO A 252 -2.47 8.59 17.15
CA PRO A 252 -2.84 8.54 15.74
C PRO A 252 -4.01 9.48 15.45
N LEU A 253 -4.29 9.78 14.17
CA LEU A 253 -5.18 10.90 13.77
C LEU A 253 -6.60 10.84 14.37
N LEU A 254 -7.15 9.65 14.59
CA LEU A 254 -8.47 9.46 15.19
C LEU A 254 -8.42 9.22 16.71
N GLY A 255 -7.25 9.19 17.34
CA GLY A 255 -7.05 8.92 18.78
C GLY A 255 -7.62 7.58 19.27
N GLU A 256 -7.71 7.43 20.60
CA GLU A 256 -8.20 6.24 21.31
C GLU A 256 -9.43 5.56 20.66
N VAL A 257 -9.41 4.23 20.60
CA VAL A 257 -10.50 3.40 20.08
C VAL A 257 -11.60 3.27 21.13
N GLY A 258 -12.81 3.75 20.82
CA GLY A 258 -13.97 3.63 21.71
C GLY A 258 -14.47 2.19 21.85
N LYS A 259 -15.12 1.86 22.98
CA LYS A 259 -15.60 0.50 23.31
C LYS A 259 -16.94 0.14 22.66
N SER A 260 -17.60 1.08 21.98
CA SER A 260 -18.78 0.85 21.14
C SER A 260 -18.72 1.71 19.88
N ASP A 261 -19.50 1.33 18.87
CA ASP A 261 -19.75 2.11 17.64
C ASP A 261 -20.18 3.57 17.87
N THR A 262 -20.77 3.83 19.04
CA THR A 262 -21.36 5.09 19.49
C THR A 262 -20.39 5.95 20.32
N GLN A 263 -19.20 5.46 20.67
CA GLN A 263 -18.20 6.21 21.43
C GLN A 263 -17.27 7.01 20.51
N VAL A 264 -17.67 8.26 20.24
CA VAL A 264 -16.92 9.20 19.40
C VAL A 264 -16.09 10.16 20.27
N ASN A 265 -14.76 10.03 20.23
CA ASN A 265 -13.82 10.93 20.90
C ASN A 265 -13.71 12.30 20.17
N PRO A 266 -13.11 13.35 20.78
CA PRO A 266 -13.02 14.68 20.18
C PRO A 266 -12.30 14.73 18.82
N ASP A 267 -11.31 13.88 18.60
CA ASP A 267 -10.48 13.88 17.38
C ASP A 267 -11.23 13.25 16.20
N LYS A 268 -11.99 12.18 16.43
CA LYS A 268 -12.97 11.66 15.47
C LYS A 268 -13.99 12.73 15.06
N LYS A 269 -14.43 13.61 15.98
CA LYS A 269 -15.31 14.75 15.64
C LYS A 269 -14.62 15.75 14.72
N ARG A 270 -13.43 16.24 15.12
CA ARG A 270 -12.61 17.18 14.34
C ARG A 270 -12.31 16.66 12.93
N VAL A 271 -11.97 15.37 12.81
CA VAL A 271 -11.63 14.76 11.52
C VAL A 271 -12.87 14.57 10.65
N CYS A 272 -14.00 14.14 11.19
CA CYS A 272 -15.29 14.15 10.46
C CYS A 272 -15.65 15.55 9.94
N GLU A 273 -15.57 16.57 10.80
CA GLU A 273 -15.82 17.97 10.43
C GLU A 273 -14.87 18.46 9.34
N ALA A 274 -13.57 18.12 9.43
CA ALA A 274 -12.56 18.50 8.46
C ALA A 274 -12.77 17.85 7.08
N ILE A 275 -13.02 16.53 7.02
CA ILE A 275 -13.19 15.84 5.73
C ILE A 275 -14.56 16.14 5.09
N VAL A 276 -15.60 16.42 5.88
CA VAL A 276 -16.86 16.99 5.38
C VAL A 276 -16.63 18.37 4.77
N LYS A 277 -15.88 19.25 5.45
CA LYS A 277 -15.55 20.59 4.94
C LYS A 277 -14.73 20.53 3.64
N ALA A 278 -13.78 19.59 3.54
CA ALA A 278 -13.03 19.36 2.31
C ALA A 278 -13.94 18.88 1.17
N ALA A 279 -14.72 17.82 1.40
CA ALA A 279 -15.62 17.27 0.38
C ALA A 279 -16.70 18.27 -0.11
N LEU A 280 -17.18 19.15 0.77
CA LEU A 280 -18.04 20.28 0.39
C LEU A 280 -17.31 21.29 -0.51
N SER A 281 -16.07 21.66 -0.17
CA SER A 281 -15.24 22.56 -0.98
C SER A 281 -14.98 21.98 -2.37
N ASP A 282 -14.58 20.72 -2.46
CA ASP A 282 -14.24 20.04 -3.72
C ASP A 282 -15.49 19.81 -4.58
N GLY A 283 -16.62 19.45 -3.94
CA GLY A 283 -17.95 19.39 -4.55
C GLY A 283 -18.55 20.75 -4.90
N LYS A 284 -17.92 21.85 -4.47
CA LYS A 284 -18.36 23.26 -4.68
C LYS A 284 -19.72 23.59 -4.04
N TYR A 285 -20.03 22.95 -2.92
CA TYR A 285 -21.24 23.17 -2.12
C TYR A 285 -20.94 24.01 -0.88
N SER A 286 -21.79 24.98 -0.57
CA SER A 286 -21.67 25.81 0.63
C SER A 286 -22.05 25.08 1.93
N SER A 287 -22.80 23.98 1.83
CA SER A 287 -23.29 23.21 2.98
C SER A 287 -23.78 21.80 2.59
N LEU A 288 -23.82 20.88 3.56
CA LEU A 288 -24.42 19.54 3.41
C LEU A 288 -25.86 19.62 2.87
N LYS A 289 -26.64 20.60 3.34
CA LYS A 289 -28.02 20.86 2.90
C LYS A 289 -28.12 21.29 1.42
N GLU A 290 -27.05 21.80 0.83
CA GLU A 290 -26.98 22.11 -0.59
C GLU A 290 -26.64 20.86 -1.41
N ALA A 291 -25.62 20.10 -0.99
CA ALA A 291 -25.24 18.83 -1.59
C ALA A 291 -26.42 17.82 -1.60
N GLN A 292 -27.12 17.70 -0.46
CA GLN A 292 -28.32 16.86 -0.32
C GLN A 292 -29.44 17.28 -1.28
N LYS A 293 -29.68 18.59 -1.48
CA LYS A 293 -30.66 19.09 -2.47
C LYS A 293 -30.25 18.79 -3.91
N ALA A 294 -28.95 18.75 -4.19
CA ALA A 294 -28.41 18.34 -5.49
C ALA A 294 -28.44 16.81 -5.69
N GLY A 295 -28.85 16.03 -4.69
CA GLY A 295 -28.85 14.57 -4.72
C GLY A 295 -27.47 13.93 -4.53
N VAL A 296 -26.50 14.69 -4.01
CA VAL A 296 -25.14 14.21 -3.74
C VAL A 296 -25.07 13.55 -2.36
N ALA A 297 -24.32 12.45 -2.30
CA ALA A 297 -23.86 11.82 -1.06
C ALA A 297 -22.33 11.71 -1.10
N PHE A 298 -21.68 11.99 0.04
CA PHE A 298 -20.24 11.81 0.20
C PHE A 298 -19.95 10.43 0.80
N VAL A 299 -18.99 9.71 0.22
CA VAL A 299 -18.58 8.37 0.67
C VAL A 299 -17.07 8.40 0.90
N PHE A 300 -16.67 8.26 2.17
CA PHE A 300 -15.26 8.23 2.56
C PHE A 300 -14.81 6.78 2.72
N MET A 301 -13.84 6.35 1.90
CA MET A 301 -13.34 4.97 1.92
C MET A 301 -12.14 4.85 2.86
N GLY A 302 -12.32 4.11 3.96
CA GLY A 302 -11.22 3.65 4.80
C GLY A 302 -10.63 2.34 4.30
N HIS A 303 -9.38 2.05 4.65
CA HIS A 303 -8.69 0.81 4.28
C HIS A 303 -9.34 -0.45 4.88
N GLY A 304 -9.91 -0.33 6.09
CA GLY A 304 -10.32 -1.49 6.89
C GLY A 304 -9.14 -2.16 7.60
N THR A 305 -9.43 -2.94 8.64
CA THR A 305 -8.44 -3.80 9.32
C THR A 305 -9.12 -4.97 10.01
N SER A 306 -8.39 -6.07 10.23
CA SER A 306 -8.80 -7.16 11.13
C SER A 306 -8.60 -6.82 12.60
N HIS A 307 -7.86 -5.74 12.92
CA HIS A 307 -7.63 -5.31 14.30
C HIS A 307 -8.92 -4.82 14.98
N THR A 308 -8.97 -4.89 16.32
CA THR A 308 -10.09 -4.40 17.15
C THR A 308 -10.45 -2.95 16.85
N ALA A 309 -9.46 -2.14 16.45
CA ALA A 309 -9.62 -0.75 16.03
C ALA A 309 -10.54 -0.53 14.82
N ASN A 310 -10.93 -1.56 14.05
CA ASN A 310 -11.86 -1.45 12.92
C ASN A 310 -13.23 -0.85 13.31
N ILE A 311 -13.62 -0.95 14.59
CA ILE A 311 -14.80 -0.27 15.16
C ILE A 311 -14.76 1.27 14.98
N THR A 312 -13.56 1.84 14.79
CA THR A 312 -13.33 3.25 14.46
C THR A 312 -14.12 3.70 13.23
N TYR A 313 -14.27 2.87 12.19
CA TYR A 313 -15.06 3.25 11.01
C TYR A 313 -16.56 3.36 11.33
N ASN A 314 -17.07 2.55 12.26
CA ASN A 314 -18.44 2.69 12.77
C ASN A 314 -18.61 3.95 13.63
N GLN A 315 -17.59 4.33 14.42
CA GLN A 315 -17.56 5.58 15.20
C GLN A 315 -17.53 6.82 14.31
N MET A 316 -16.73 6.80 13.23
CA MET A 316 -16.75 7.82 12.19
C MET A 316 -18.13 7.88 11.51
N GLN A 317 -18.72 6.74 11.15
CA GLN A 317 -20.05 6.67 10.54
C GLN A 317 -21.17 7.15 11.49
N ALA A 318 -21.05 6.96 12.80
CA ALA A 318 -21.95 7.54 13.79
C ALA A 318 -21.85 9.08 13.77
N GLN A 319 -20.62 9.61 13.89
CA GLN A 319 -20.38 11.05 13.85
C GLN A 319 -20.78 11.72 12.53
N MET A 320 -20.69 11.02 11.39
CA MET A 320 -21.20 11.53 10.11
C MET A 320 -22.73 11.69 10.11
N LYS A 321 -23.47 10.77 10.74
CA LYS A 321 -24.94 10.88 10.88
C LYS A 321 -25.35 12.06 11.78
N ASP A 322 -24.51 12.40 12.75
CA ASP A 322 -24.70 13.58 13.61
C ASP A 322 -24.41 14.91 12.88
N LEU A 323 -23.67 14.88 11.75
CA LEU A 323 -23.35 16.07 10.94
C LEU A 323 -24.39 16.36 9.83
N GLY A 324 -24.98 15.32 9.22
CA GLY A 324 -26.15 15.44 8.30
C GLY A 324 -25.93 14.92 6.89
#